data_AF-A0A9P9XYK0-F1
#
_entry.id   AF-A0A9P9XYK0-F1
#
_cell.length_a   1.000
_cell.length_b   1.000
_cell.length_c   1.000
_cell.angle_alpha   90.00
_cell.angle_beta   90.00
_cell.angle_gamma   90.00
#
_symmetry.space_group_name_H-M   'P 1'
#
loop_
_entity.id
_entity.type
_entity.pdbx_description
1 polymer ?
#
loop_
_entity_poly.entity_id
_entity_poly.type
_entity_poly.pdbx_seq_one_letter_code
_entity_poly.pdbx_strand_id
1 'polypeptide(L)'
;MTKVGQFPLRAAVKQLAVSRISRRLPRTRAALLTTLDRISPKSPELEILNMTDALKDAPFQAVQVDALVAVKINKHCSSAFPTTATGAIVGMDQNGVLEITNSFGFPSTDGASSDSHQNDASAAAAAAPRQKSNQTYQNEMIRHLKEVNVDANNVGWYTSVTLGNFVNMNFIENQVHYQTANNATVALVYDASKSSQGNLALRAFRLTTSFMTAFKEGKFTTDILQKSKLSYKDIFAELPVTIHNSHLLTSFLHQIPGLPSEEDIEPPVSSADLERDQVQAPLHPSIDMLDLAIDPFLEKTCDLLIESIESHYTDLNNFQFYQRQLGREQTKISQWQAKRKAENAQRAVAKQAPLPEDEWQRLFKLPQEPSRLEGMLNAKQVEQYSKQVDGFTAGISARMFAVRENLAPQ
;
A
#
# COMPACT_ATOMS: atom_id res chain seq x y z
N MET A 1 69.62 9.92 20.28
CA MET A 1 70.82 9.52 19.49
C MET A 1 71.27 8.17 20.02
N THR A 2 71.45 7.04 19.33
CA THR A 2 71.30 6.60 17.93
C THR A 2 71.59 5.07 17.94
N LYS A 3 70.90 4.26 17.09
CA LYS A 3 71.24 2.88 16.58
C LYS A 3 71.32 1.72 17.59
N VAL A 4 70.65 0.56 17.45
CA VAL A 4 70.50 -0.47 16.39
C VAL A 4 71.79 -1.25 16.06
N GLY A 5 71.71 -2.58 16.25
CA GLY A 5 72.64 -3.64 15.79
C GLY A 5 72.85 -4.69 16.90
N GLN A 6 72.91 -6.00 16.69
CA GLN A 6 72.93 -6.87 15.51
C GLN A 6 72.85 -8.34 16.00
N PHE A 7 72.33 -9.24 15.15
CA PHE A 7 72.20 -10.71 15.33
C PHE A 7 73.53 -11.47 15.65
N PRO A 8 73.47 -12.78 15.98
CA PRO A 8 73.78 -13.75 14.91
C PRO A 8 72.89 -15.02 14.86
N LEU A 9 72.76 -15.52 13.63
CA LEU A 9 72.25 -16.83 13.21
C LEU A 9 73.16 -18.00 13.65
N ARG A 10 72.60 -19.20 13.86
CA ARG A 10 72.79 -20.38 12.97
C ARG A 10 72.14 -21.67 13.51
N ALA A 11 71.29 -22.23 12.65
CA ALA A 11 71.22 -23.65 12.26
C ALA A 11 70.89 -24.74 13.29
N ALA A 12 69.69 -25.32 13.17
CA ALA A 12 69.53 -26.76 12.92
C ALA A 12 68.15 -27.05 12.30
N VAL A 13 68.18 -27.80 11.20
CA VAL A 13 67.09 -28.19 10.30
C VAL A 13 66.66 -29.63 10.64
N LYS A 14 65.41 -30.00 10.28
CA LYS A 14 64.82 -31.37 10.20
C LYS A 14 64.43 -31.98 11.56
N GLN A 15 63.22 -32.48 11.82
CA GLN A 15 62.30 -33.28 11.01
C GLN A 15 60.86 -33.09 11.54
N LEU A 16 59.93 -32.78 10.63
CA LEU A 16 58.48 -32.81 10.88
C LEU A 16 57.94 -34.14 10.32
N ALA A 17 57.39 -35.01 11.17
CA ALA A 17 56.56 -36.12 10.73
C ALA A 17 55.50 -36.47 11.80
N VAL A 18 54.26 -36.08 11.47
CA VAL A 18 53.03 -36.89 11.54
C VAL A 18 52.49 -37.33 12.92
N SER A 19 51.19 -37.04 13.08
CA SER A 19 50.14 -37.86 13.72
C SER A 19 49.59 -37.43 15.10
N ARG A 20 48.26 -37.21 15.07
CA ARG A 20 47.24 -37.28 16.14
C ARG A 20 46.93 -36.02 16.95
N ILE A 21 46.05 -35.18 16.39
CA ILE A 21 45.10 -34.39 17.18
C ILE A 21 43.72 -35.02 16.99
N SER A 22 43.21 -35.63 18.07
CA SER A 22 41.82 -36.05 18.17
C SER A 22 41.28 -35.64 19.54
N ARG A 23 40.11 -34.98 19.50
CA ARG A 23 39.10 -34.79 20.55
C ARG A 23 39.36 -33.73 21.62
N ARG A 24 38.64 -32.61 21.49
CA ARG A 24 37.63 -32.14 22.47
C ARG A 24 36.86 -30.92 21.92
N LEU A 25 35.63 -31.14 21.44
CA LEU A 25 34.60 -30.11 21.28
C LEU A 25 33.80 -29.99 22.59
N PRO A 26 33.45 -28.78 23.07
CA PRO A 26 32.31 -28.61 23.95
C PRO A 26 31.01 -28.43 23.14
N ARG A 27 29.95 -29.09 23.62
CA ARG A 27 28.57 -29.02 23.15
C ARG A 27 27.94 -27.67 23.55
N THR A 28 27.51 -26.86 22.59
CA THR A 28 26.53 -25.78 22.82
C THR A 28 25.62 -25.61 21.60
N ARG A 29 24.67 -26.54 21.44
CA ARG A 29 23.53 -26.42 20.51
C ARG A 29 22.45 -25.43 21.01
N ALA A 30 22.55 -24.99 22.27
CA ALA A 30 21.54 -24.13 22.92
C ALA A 30 21.76 -22.62 22.66
N ALA A 31 23.00 -22.17 22.42
CA ALA A 31 23.29 -20.74 22.24
C ALA A 31 23.01 -20.22 20.81
N LEU A 32 22.91 -21.13 19.83
CA LEU A 32 22.61 -20.80 18.43
C LEU A 32 21.10 -20.78 18.14
N LEU A 33 20.30 -21.41 19.02
CA LEU A 33 18.85 -21.44 18.86
C LEU A 33 18.17 -20.17 19.39
N THR A 34 18.74 -19.50 20.39
CA THR A 34 18.14 -18.29 21.00
C THR A 34 18.39 -17.01 20.19
N THR A 35 19.36 -17.01 19.27
CA THR A 35 19.66 -15.84 18.43
C THR A 35 18.95 -15.85 17.08
N LEU A 36 18.48 -17.02 16.61
CA LEU A 36 17.73 -17.14 15.34
C LEU A 36 16.25 -16.74 15.46
N ASP A 37 15.66 -16.82 16.65
CA ASP A 37 14.26 -16.38 16.88
C ASP A 37 14.06 -14.85 16.87
N ARG A 38 15.14 -14.06 16.88
CA ARG A 38 15.07 -12.58 16.80
C ARG A 38 15.18 -12.02 15.38
N ILE A 39 15.45 -12.86 14.38
CA ILE A 39 15.64 -12.46 12.98
C ILE A 39 14.71 -13.30 12.09
N SER A 40 13.44 -13.43 12.48
CA SER A 40 12.39 -13.95 11.62
C SER A 40 11.51 -12.79 11.16
N PRO A 41 11.31 -12.58 9.84
CA PRO A 41 10.24 -11.71 9.38
C PRO A 41 8.93 -12.29 9.92
N LYS A 42 8.07 -11.45 10.51
CA LYS A 42 6.75 -11.85 10.99
C LYS A 42 6.06 -12.70 9.91
N SER A 43 5.64 -13.91 10.30
CA SER A 43 5.13 -14.94 9.40
C SER A 43 3.96 -14.45 8.53
N PRO A 44 3.79 -15.02 7.30
CA PRO A 44 2.67 -14.70 6.41
C PRO A 44 1.29 -15.01 7.04
N GLU A 45 1.22 -15.89 8.04
CA GLU A 45 -0.01 -16.16 8.80
C GLU A 45 -0.57 -14.93 9.52
N LEU A 46 0.28 -14.05 10.04
CA LEU A 46 -0.16 -12.82 10.71
C LEU A 46 -0.70 -11.77 9.73
N GLU A 47 -0.20 -11.76 8.48
CA GLU A 47 -0.79 -10.91 7.43
C GLU A 47 -2.11 -11.50 6.93
N ILE A 48 -2.21 -12.82 6.75
CA ILE A 48 -3.46 -13.51 6.38
C ILE A 48 -4.54 -13.32 7.47
N LEU A 49 -4.17 -13.38 8.75
CA LEU A 49 -5.09 -13.12 9.87
C LEU A 49 -5.60 -11.67 9.89
N ASN A 50 -4.75 -10.69 9.58
CA ASN A 50 -5.20 -9.28 9.50
C ASN A 50 -6.04 -9.01 8.24
N MET A 51 -5.72 -9.65 7.10
CA MET A 51 -6.55 -9.57 5.90
C MET A 51 -7.94 -10.17 6.13
N THR A 52 -8.03 -11.31 6.82
CA THR A 52 -9.31 -11.97 7.12
C THR A 52 -10.19 -11.18 8.09
N ASP A 53 -9.62 -10.44 9.05
CA ASP A 53 -10.41 -9.58 9.93
C ASP A 53 -10.91 -8.30 9.23
N ALA A 54 -10.14 -7.71 8.31
CA ALA A 54 -10.59 -6.56 7.52
C ALA A 54 -11.66 -6.92 6.47
N LEU A 55 -11.67 -8.17 6.01
CA LEU A 55 -12.64 -8.70 5.03
C LEU A 55 -13.99 -9.09 5.67
N LYS A 56 -14.06 -9.36 6.98
CA LYS A 56 -15.30 -9.73 7.68
C LYS A 56 -16.36 -8.62 7.68
N ASP A 57 -15.93 -7.37 7.59
CA ASP A 57 -16.81 -6.20 7.59
C ASP A 57 -17.26 -5.76 6.19
N ALA A 58 -16.76 -6.41 5.12
CA ALA A 58 -17.10 -6.07 3.74
C ALA A 58 -18.36 -6.84 3.28
N PRO A 59 -19.28 -6.20 2.52
CA PRO A 59 -20.47 -6.86 1.98
C PRO A 59 -20.14 -7.95 0.95
N PHE A 60 -18.97 -7.88 0.32
CA PHE A 60 -18.43 -8.87 -0.60
C PHE A 60 -16.97 -9.16 -0.25
N GLN A 61 -16.52 -10.38 -0.55
CA GLN A 61 -15.21 -10.90 -0.13
C GLN A 61 -14.18 -10.88 -1.27
N ALA A 62 -14.63 -10.85 -2.52
CA ALA A 62 -13.78 -10.87 -3.69
C ALA A 62 -14.33 -9.96 -4.79
N VAL A 63 -13.45 -9.57 -5.70
CA VAL A 63 -13.79 -8.74 -6.86
C VAL A 63 -13.42 -9.49 -8.13
N GLN A 64 -14.41 -9.74 -8.97
CA GLN A 64 -14.21 -10.34 -10.28
C GLN A 64 -14.24 -9.25 -11.33
N VAL A 65 -13.17 -9.10 -12.09
CA VAL A 65 -13.05 -8.07 -13.14
C VAL A 65 -13.09 -8.74 -14.50
N ASP A 66 -14.02 -8.32 -15.36
CA ASP A 66 -14.03 -8.77 -16.75
C ASP A 66 -12.79 -8.23 -17.50
N ALA A 67 -12.17 -9.03 -18.37
CA ALA A 67 -10.96 -8.61 -19.07
C ALA A 67 -11.17 -7.35 -19.94
N LEU A 68 -12.39 -7.14 -20.44
CA LEU A 68 -12.75 -5.90 -21.14
C LEU A 68 -12.49 -4.66 -20.28
N VAL A 69 -12.83 -4.72 -19.00
CA VAL A 69 -12.64 -3.63 -18.04
C VAL A 69 -11.16 -3.37 -17.82
N ALA A 70 -10.36 -4.42 -17.63
CA ALA A 70 -8.92 -4.32 -17.44
C ALA A 70 -8.25 -3.65 -18.65
N VAL A 71 -8.64 -4.04 -19.87
CA VAL A 71 -8.11 -3.45 -21.12
C VAL A 71 -8.54 -1.98 -21.28
N LYS A 72 -9.79 -1.64 -20.98
CA LYS A 72 -10.28 -0.25 -21.02
C LYS A 72 -9.53 0.65 -20.04
N ILE A 73 -9.35 0.18 -18.80
CA ILE A 73 -8.60 0.90 -17.77
C ILE A 73 -7.15 1.06 -18.21
N ASN A 74 -6.47 -0.01 -18.66
CA ASN A 74 -5.11 0.08 -19.17
C ASN A 74 -4.99 1.11 -20.29
N LYS A 75 -5.85 1.04 -21.31
CA LYS A 75 -5.83 2.00 -22.43
C LYS A 75 -5.99 3.44 -21.96
N HIS A 76 -6.96 3.70 -21.08
CA HIS A 76 -7.20 5.04 -20.56
C HIS A 76 -6.00 5.55 -19.75
N CYS A 77 -5.53 4.76 -18.80
CA CYS A 77 -4.40 5.09 -17.93
C CYS A 77 -3.10 5.32 -18.71
N SER A 78 -2.80 4.47 -19.70
CA SER A 78 -1.62 4.59 -20.55
C SER A 78 -1.70 5.81 -21.48
N SER A 79 -2.89 6.18 -21.96
CA SER A 79 -3.06 7.37 -22.80
C SER A 79 -2.97 8.70 -22.04
N ALA A 80 -3.34 8.69 -20.75
CA ALA A 80 -3.29 9.88 -19.89
C ALA A 80 -1.94 10.02 -19.17
N PHE A 81 -1.11 8.98 -19.14
CA PHE A 81 0.18 8.99 -18.46
C PHE A 81 1.08 10.14 -18.99
N PRO A 82 1.71 10.96 -18.11
CA PRO A 82 1.88 10.78 -16.66
C PRO A 82 0.77 11.36 -15.77
N THR A 83 -0.27 11.95 -16.33
CA THR A 83 -1.38 12.52 -15.55
C THR A 83 -2.30 11.43 -14.97
N THR A 84 -2.91 11.72 -13.82
CA THR A 84 -3.86 10.80 -13.19
C THR A 84 -5.15 10.70 -14.02
N ALA A 85 -5.54 9.49 -14.37
CA ALA A 85 -6.81 9.19 -15.04
C ALA A 85 -7.77 8.55 -14.02
N THR A 86 -9.00 9.02 -14.00
CA THR A 86 -10.05 8.45 -13.13
C THR A 86 -11.29 8.11 -13.95
N GLY A 87 -12.10 7.19 -13.44
CA GLY A 87 -13.35 6.82 -14.09
C GLY A 87 -14.26 6.01 -13.18
N ALA A 88 -15.46 5.73 -13.68
CA ALA A 88 -16.45 4.91 -12.99
C ALA A 88 -16.35 3.45 -13.44
N ILE A 89 -16.71 2.55 -12.53
CA ILE A 89 -16.90 1.13 -12.81
C ILE A 89 -18.35 0.75 -12.56
N VAL A 90 -18.85 -0.17 -13.39
CA VAL A 90 -20.21 -0.69 -13.29
C VAL A 90 -20.21 -2.21 -13.24
N GLY A 91 -21.21 -2.76 -12.57
CA GLY A 91 -21.36 -4.20 -12.37
C GLY A 91 -22.33 -4.53 -11.25
N MET A 92 -22.31 -5.77 -10.77
CA MET A 92 -23.29 -6.26 -9.80
C MET A 92 -22.63 -7.21 -8.80
N ASP A 93 -23.14 -7.20 -7.56
CA ASP A 93 -22.76 -8.17 -6.54
C ASP A 93 -23.55 -9.47 -6.75
N GLN A 94 -22.83 -10.57 -6.95
CA GLN A 94 -23.38 -11.91 -7.05
C GLN A 94 -22.77 -12.81 -5.98
N ASN A 95 -23.59 -13.24 -5.01
CA ASN A 95 -23.22 -14.22 -3.99
C ASN A 95 -21.92 -13.88 -3.21
N GLY A 96 -21.67 -12.59 -2.94
CA GLY A 96 -20.49 -12.16 -2.18
C GLY A 96 -19.23 -11.95 -3.04
N VAL A 97 -19.37 -12.00 -4.36
CA VAL A 97 -18.35 -11.59 -5.34
C VAL A 97 -18.89 -10.39 -6.12
N LEU A 98 -18.15 -9.28 -6.08
CA LEU A 98 -18.49 -8.10 -6.86
C LEU A 98 -17.98 -8.28 -8.29
N GLU A 99 -18.88 -8.48 -9.23
CA GLU A 99 -18.55 -8.60 -10.65
C GLU A 99 -18.53 -7.23 -11.31
N ILE A 100 -17.40 -6.85 -11.88
CA ILE A 100 -17.22 -5.60 -12.61
C ILE A 100 -17.22 -5.93 -14.10
N THR A 101 -18.30 -5.54 -14.77
CA THR A 101 -18.59 -5.90 -16.17
C THR A 101 -18.18 -4.82 -17.15
N ASN A 102 -18.18 -3.54 -16.74
CA ASN A 102 -17.82 -2.44 -17.63
C ASN A 102 -17.21 -1.25 -16.88
N SER A 103 -16.52 -0.37 -17.60
CA SER A 103 -15.94 0.86 -17.08
C SER A 103 -15.92 1.96 -18.13
N PHE A 104 -15.90 3.21 -17.67
CA PHE A 104 -15.73 4.38 -18.52
C PHE A 104 -14.93 5.47 -17.81
N GLY A 105 -14.09 6.18 -18.56
CA GLY A 105 -13.28 7.29 -18.04
C GLY A 105 -14.12 8.54 -17.80
N PHE A 106 -13.75 9.29 -16.76
CA PHE A 106 -14.22 10.66 -16.62
C PHE A 106 -13.46 11.55 -17.61
N PRO A 107 -14.14 12.52 -18.24
CA PRO A 107 -13.47 13.48 -19.09
C PRO A 107 -12.50 14.32 -18.24
N SER A 108 -11.27 14.46 -18.70
CA SER A 108 -10.33 15.42 -18.13
C SER A 108 -10.89 16.83 -18.31
N THR A 109 -10.89 17.63 -17.25
CA THR A 109 -11.27 19.03 -17.36
C THR A 109 -10.14 19.79 -18.06
N ASP A 110 -10.18 19.86 -19.39
CA ASP A 110 -9.27 20.66 -20.24
C ASP A 110 -9.43 22.19 -20.05
N GLY A 111 -10.04 22.63 -18.93
CA GLY A 111 -10.19 24.03 -18.56
C GLY A 111 -8.95 24.65 -17.89
N ALA A 112 -7.87 23.88 -17.74
CA ALA A 112 -6.60 24.41 -17.28
C ALA A 112 -5.91 25.05 -18.49
N SER A 113 -5.87 26.38 -18.52
CA SER A 113 -5.06 27.16 -19.47
C SER A 113 -3.72 26.49 -19.74
N SER A 114 -3.20 26.61 -20.96
CA SER A 114 -1.95 26.00 -21.46
C SER A 114 -0.66 26.36 -20.68
N ASP A 115 -0.78 26.95 -19.49
CA ASP A 115 0.26 27.44 -18.58
C ASP A 115 0.24 26.72 -17.21
N SER A 116 -0.56 25.66 -17.07
CA SER A 116 -0.73 24.93 -15.80
C SER A 116 0.40 23.91 -15.60
N HIS A 117 1.05 23.93 -14.43
CA HIS A 117 2.06 22.92 -14.09
C HIS A 117 1.41 21.51 -13.99
N GLN A 118 2.13 20.45 -14.40
CA GLN A 118 1.63 19.06 -14.44
C GLN A 118 1.03 18.55 -13.12
N ASN A 119 1.49 19.07 -11.97
CA ASN A 119 0.96 18.72 -10.66
C ASN A 119 -0.47 19.23 -10.45
N ASP A 120 -0.83 20.39 -10.97
CA ASP A 120 -2.17 20.96 -10.83
C ASP A 120 -3.20 20.18 -11.63
N ALA A 121 -2.83 19.72 -12.84
CA ALA A 121 -3.68 18.88 -13.67
C ALA A 121 -3.96 17.52 -13.02
N SER A 122 -2.95 16.91 -12.40
CA SER A 122 -3.10 15.62 -11.71
C SER A 122 -3.93 15.75 -10.43
N ALA A 123 -3.78 16.83 -9.66
CA ALA A 123 -4.60 17.11 -8.49
C ALA A 123 -6.07 17.34 -8.86
N ALA A 124 -6.34 18.09 -9.94
CA ALA A 124 -7.69 18.30 -10.45
C ALA A 124 -8.33 16.98 -10.93
N ALA A 125 -7.57 16.15 -11.65
CA ALA A 125 -8.04 14.85 -12.11
C ALA A 125 -8.28 13.85 -10.96
N ALA A 126 -7.50 13.91 -9.88
CA ALA A 126 -7.73 13.11 -8.68
C ALA A 126 -9.02 13.49 -7.93
N ALA A 127 -9.45 14.76 -8.01
CA ALA A 127 -10.71 15.22 -7.44
C ALA A 127 -11.93 14.95 -8.34
N ALA A 128 -11.70 14.53 -9.59
CA ALA A 128 -12.74 14.34 -10.61
C ALA A 128 -13.92 13.44 -10.18
N PRO A 129 -13.76 12.32 -9.44
CA PRO A 129 -14.87 11.45 -9.08
C PRO A 129 -15.95 12.10 -8.22
N ARG A 130 -15.65 13.20 -7.52
CA ARG A 130 -16.59 13.96 -6.68
C ARG A 130 -17.10 15.24 -7.33
N GLN A 131 -16.55 15.64 -8.48
CA GLN A 131 -16.97 16.86 -9.17
C GLN A 131 -18.41 16.72 -9.67
N LYS A 132 -19.22 17.78 -9.49
CA LYS A 132 -20.64 17.77 -9.85
C LYS A 132 -20.86 17.56 -11.35
N SER A 133 -20.01 18.11 -12.21
CA SER A 133 -20.03 17.88 -13.67
C SER A 133 -19.87 16.39 -14.00
N ASN A 134 -18.94 15.72 -13.33
CA ASN A 134 -18.66 14.31 -13.54
C ASN A 134 -19.75 13.40 -12.98
N GLN A 135 -20.43 13.81 -11.90
CA GLN A 135 -21.63 13.10 -11.43
C GLN A 135 -22.76 13.17 -12.46
N THR A 136 -22.99 14.33 -13.09
CA THR A 136 -23.97 14.47 -14.18
C THR A 136 -23.59 13.58 -15.36
N TYR A 137 -22.33 13.66 -15.81
CA TYR A 137 -21.81 12.82 -16.90
C TYR A 137 -21.93 11.33 -16.58
N GLN A 138 -21.62 10.92 -15.35
CA GLN A 138 -21.77 9.54 -14.90
C GLN A 138 -23.22 9.05 -15.00
N ASN A 139 -24.18 9.87 -14.57
CA ASN A 139 -25.60 9.53 -14.63
C ASN A 139 -26.11 9.40 -16.08
N GLU A 140 -25.66 10.30 -16.98
CA GLU A 140 -25.97 10.22 -18.41
C GLU A 140 -25.35 8.97 -19.05
N MET A 141 -24.08 8.68 -18.77
CA MET A 141 -23.41 7.48 -19.28
C MET A 141 -24.06 6.18 -18.79
N ILE A 142 -24.45 6.13 -17.51
CA ILE A 142 -25.22 5.01 -16.97
C ILE A 142 -26.55 4.85 -17.72
N ARG A 143 -27.23 5.95 -18.05
CA ARG A 143 -28.46 5.89 -18.84
C ARG A 143 -28.21 5.31 -20.24
N HIS A 144 -27.16 5.75 -20.92
CA HIS A 144 -26.81 5.22 -22.25
C HIS A 144 -26.40 3.74 -22.21
N LEU A 145 -25.68 3.30 -21.18
CA LEU A 145 -25.35 1.88 -21.01
C LEU A 145 -26.61 1.02 -20.80
N LYS A 146 -27.61 1.54 -20.08
CA LYS A 146 -28.93 0.88 -19.94
C LYS A 146 -29.69 0.80 -21.26
N GLU A 147 -29.61 1.83 -22.10
CA GLU A 147 -30.22 1.82 -23.45
C GLU A 147 -29.62 0.72 -24.35
N VAL A 148 -28.36 0.33 -24.12
CA VAL A 148 -27.65 -0.74 -24.85
C VAL A 148 -27.78 -2.11 -24.14
N ASN A 149 -28.64 -2.24 -23.14
CA ASN A 149 -28.84 -3.46 -22.33
C ASN A 149 -27.56 -3.96 -21.64
N VAL A 150 -26.64 -3.07 -21.29
CA VAL A 150 -25.50 -3.39 -20.43
C VAL A 150 -25.89 -3.15 -18.98
N ASP A 151 -25.45 -4.04 -18.08
CA ASP A 151 -25.58 -3.80 -16.64
C ASP A 151 -24.77 -2.54 -16.25
N ALA A 152 -25.46 -1.54 -15.71
CA ALA A 152 -24.94 -0.21 -15.48
C ALA A 152 -25.18 0.25 -14.03
N ASN A 153 -25.09 -0.69 -13.07
CA ASN A 153 -25.11 -0.34 -11.66
C ASN A 153 -23.74 0.20 -11.24
N ASN A 154 -23.70 1.38 -10.63
CA ASN A 154 -22.46 1.99 -10.17
C ASN A 154 -21.94 1.25 -8.92
N VAL A 155 -20.78 0.60 -9.06
CA VAL A 155 -20.13 -0.19 -8.01
C VAL A 155 -18.80 0.42 -7.55
N GLY A 156 -18.49 1.62 -8.03
CA GLY A 156 -17.35 2.39 -7.55
C GLY A 156 -16.60 3.12 -8.67
N TRP A 157 -15.29 3.21 -8.50
CA TRP A 157 -14.43 4.00 -9.38
C TRP A 157 -13.05 3.37 -9.55
N TYR A 158 -12.29 3.85 -10.53
CA TYR A 158 -10.90 3.50 -10.71
C TYR A 158 -10.02 4.74 -10.82
N THR A 159 -8.74 4.57 -10.51
CA THR A 159 -7.70 5.60 -10.68
C THR A 159 -6.42 4.99 -11.21
N SER A 160 -5.76 5.71 -12.10
CA SER A 160 -4.37 5.46 -12.45
C SER A 160 -3.46 5.96 -11.33
N VAL A 161 -2.33 5.28 -11.17
CA VAL A 161 -1.32 5.62 -10.18
C VAL A 161 0.05 5.42 -10.81
N THR A 162 0.99 6.27 -10.39
CA THR A 162 2.40 6.17 -10.75
C THR A 162 3.19 5.76 -9.51
N LEU A 163 3.97 4.67 -9.62
CA LEU A 163 4.83 4.14 -8.55
C LEU A 163 4.08 3.85 -7.23
N GLY A 164 2.79 3.52 -7.30
CA GLY A 164 1.93 3.29 -6.15
C GLY A 164 1.74 4.48 -5.18
N ASN A 165 1.83 5.72 -5.68
CA ASN A 165 1.41 6.93 -4.96
C ASN A 165 -0.12 7.13 -5.02
N PHE A 166 -0.87 6.50 -4.11
CA PHE A 166 -2.34 6.60 -4.10
C PHE A 166 -2.95 6.86 -2.72
N VAL A 167 -2.18 6.70 -1.64
CA VAL A 167 -2.67 6.91 -0.28
C VAL A 167 -2.65 8.40 0.02
N ASN A 168 -3.67 9.10 -0.47
CA ASN A 168 -3.82 10.54 -0.30
C ASN A 168 -5.24 10.90 0.17
N MET A 169 -5.43 12.15 0.62
CA MET A 169 -6.73 12.62 1.10
C MET A 169 -7.80 12.58 0.01
N ASN A 170 -7.45 12.86 -1.24
CA ASN A 170 -8.38 12.80 -2.38
C ASN A 170 -8.95 11.40 -2.57
N PHE A 171 -8.13 10.35 -2.48
CA PHE A 171 -8.54 8.97 -2.59
C PHE A 171 -9.51 8.59 -1.46
N ILE A 172 -9.19 8.98 -0.22
CA ILE A 172 -10.07 8.77 0.93
C ILE A 172 -11.41 9.46 0.72
N GLU A 173 -11.41 10.74 0.39
CA GLU A 173 -12.64 11.51 0.21
C GLU A 173 -13.50 10.96 -0.95
N ASN A 174 -12.88 10.57 -2.06
CA ASN A 174 -13.56 9.91 -3.18
C ASN A 174 -14.19 8.59 -2.71
N GLN A 175 -13.43 7.74 -2.02
CA GLN A 175 -13.95 6.46 -1.56
C GLN A 175 -15.07 6.64 -0.52
N VAL A 176 -14.96 7.60 0.41
CA VAL A 176 -16.01 7.94 1.37
C VAL A 176 -17.28 8.40 0.63
N HIS A 177 -17.15 9.20 -0.43
CA HIS A 177 -18.28 9.68 -1.22
C HIS A 177 -19.06 8.50 -1.85
N TYR A 178 -18.37 7.60 -2.54
CA TYR A 178 -19.02 6.44 -3.17
C TYR A 178 -19.54 5.44 -2.13
N GLN A 179 -18.76 5.14 -1.09
CA GLN A 179 -19.13 4.16 -0.07
C GLN A 179 -20.27 4.65 0.85
N THR A 180 -20.49 5.97 0.95
CA THR A 180 -21.66 6.54 1.61
C THR A 180 -22.91 6.44 0.75
N ALA A 181 -22.78 6.56 -0.57
CA ALA A 181 -23.90 6.42 -1.51
C ALA A 181 -24.31 4.95 -1.71
N ASN A 182 -23.34 4.05 -1.84
CA ASN A 182 -23.55 2.63 -2.00
C ASN A 182 -22.57 1.85 -1.11
N ASN A 183 -23.10 0.97 -0.26
CA ASN A 183 -22.26 0.12 0.57
C ASN A 183 -21.44 -0.88 -0.26
N ALA A 184 -21.94 -1.33 -1.42
CA ALA A 184 -21.21 -2.23 -2.32
C ALA A 184 -20.28 -1.46 -3.29
N THR A 185 -19.34 -0.69 -2.72
CA THR A 185 -18.38 0.13 -3.48
C THR A 185 -16.97 -0.43 -3.39
N VAL A 186 -16.22 -0.40 -4.51
CA VAL A 186 -14.78 -0.67 -4.56
C VAL A 186 -14.02 0.41 -5.33
N ALA A 187 -12.77 0.67 -4.94
CA ALA A 187 -11.82 1.47 -5.71
C ALA A 187 -10.80 0.55 -6.38
N LEU A 188 -10.74 0.58 -7.72
CA LEU A 188 -9.68 -0.09 -8.46
C LEU A 188 -8.48 0.84 -8.66
N VAL A 189 -7.31 0.38 -8.25
CA VAL A 189 -6.04 1.09 -8.42
C VAL A 189 -5.24 0.38 -9.49
N TYR A 190 -4.99 1.06 -10.60
CA TYR A 190 -4.14 0.58 -11.69
C TYR A 190 -2.81 1.32 -11.69
N ASP A 191 -1.71 0.60 -11.49
CA ASP A 191 -0.38 1.17 -11.57
C ASP A 191 0.17 1.02 -13.00
N ALA A 192 0.21 2.13 -13.73
CA ALA A 192 0.67 2.14 -15.13
C ALA A 192 2.17 1.84 -15.23
N SER A 193 2.97 2.35 -14.27
CA SER A 193 4.43 2.19 -14.26
C SER A 193 4.87 0.78 -13.91
N LYS A 194 4.13 0.06 -13.07
CA LYS A 194 4.38 -1.35 -12.81
C LYS A 194 3.89 -2.25 -13.91
N SER A 195 2.72 -1.94 -14.46
CA SER A 195 2.12 -2.74 -15.54
C SER A 195 2.97 -2.73 -16.80
N SER A 196 3.74 -1.66 -17.06
CA SER A 196 4.72 -1.64 -18.15
C SER A 196 5.91 -2.59 -17.97
N GLN A 197 6.16 -3.10 -16.75
CA GLN A 197 7.24 -4.08 -16.49
C GLN A 197 6.79 -5.54 -16.69
N GLY A 198 5.58 -5.76 -17.19
CA GLY A 198 5.04 -7.07 -17.58
C GLY A 198 3.96 -7.63 -16.66
N ASN A 199 3.92 -7.23 -15.38
CA ASN A 199 2.91 -7.72 -14.45
C ASN A 199 1.74 -6.75 -14.35
N LEU A 200 0.51 -7.20 -14.63
CA LEU A 200 -0.70 -6.40 -14.44
C LEU A 200 -0.86 -6.00 -12.96
N ALA A 201 -0.64 -4.71 -12.68
CA ALA A 201 -0.75 -4.15 -11.35
C ALA A 201 -2.13 -3.51 -11.14
N LEU A 202 -3.14 -4.37 -10.96
CA LEU A 202 -4.51 -3.97 -10.65
C LEU A 202 -4.89 -4.46 -9.25
N ARG A 203 -5.21 -3.53 -8.35
CA ARG A 203 -5.56 -3.84 -6.95
C ARG A 203 -6.92 -3.25 -6.61
N ALA A 204 -7.69 -3.96 -5.79
CA ALA A 204 -8.99 -3.50 -5.32
C ALA A 204 -8.91 -3.10 -3.84
N PHE A 205 -9.34 -1.88 -3.54
CA PHE A 205 -9.35 -1.35 -2.19
C PHE A 205 -10.74 -0.87 -1.79
N ARG A 206 -11.00 -0.97 -0.50
CA ARG A 206 -12.19 -0.44 0.16
C ARG A 206 -11.79 0.17 1.50
N LEU A 207 -12.51 1.18 1.98
CA LEU A 207 -12.31 1.68 3.34
C LEU A 207 -13.00 0.76 4.35
N THR A 208 -12.32 0.50 5.46
CA THR A 208 -12.92 -0.26 6.55
C THR A 208 -14.07 0.51 7.20
N THR A 209 -15.03 -0.23 7.76
CA THR A 209 -16.21 0.36 8.43
C THR A 209 -15.80 1.19 9.66
N SER A 210 -14.77 0.75 10.38
CA SER A 210 -14.21 1.47 11.52
C SER A 210 -13.64 2.84 11.10
N PHE A 211 -12.83 2.87 10.02
CA PHE A 211 -12.28 4.11 9.49
C PHE A 211 -13.38 5.05 8.96
N MET A 212 -14.38 4.51 8.25
CA MET A 212 -15.54 5.28 7.76
C MET A 212 -16.30 5.97 8.89
N THR A 213 -16.46 5.30 10.04
CA THR A 213 -17.15 5.86 11.21
C THR A 213 -16.33 7.00 11.82
N ALA A 214 -15.03 6.80 12.02
CA ALA A 214 -14.13 7.83 12.53
C ALA A 214 -14.03 9.05 11.58
N PHE A 215 -14.06 8.82 10.27
CA PHE A 215 -14.03 9.89 9.27
C PHE A 215 -15.30 10.74 9.31
N LYS A 216 -16.48 10.13 9.51
CA LYS A 216 -17.75 10.87 9.67
C LYS A 216 -17.78 11.75 10.92
N GLU A 217 -17.13 11.31 12.01
CA GLU A 217 -17.01 12.11 13.24
C GLU A 217 -16.04 13.28 13.10
N GLY A 218 -15.13 13.24 12.11
CA GLY A 218 -14.20 14.32 11.78
C GLY A 218 -13.14 14.61 12.84
N LYS A 219 -12.95 13.72 13.82
CA LYS A 219 -12.03 13.92 14.95
C LYS A 219 -10.97 12.83 15.02
N PHE A 220 -9.83 13.08 14.41
CA PHE A 220 -8.64 12.21 14.47
C PHE A 220 -7.67 12.67 15.57
N THR A 221 -8.18 12.72 16.81
CA THR A 221 -7.40 13.02 18.02
C THR A 221 -6.84 11.74 18.65
N THR A 222 -5.74 11.83 19.38
CA THR A 222 -5.10 10.68 20.05
C THR A 222 -6.06 9.88 20.92
N ASP A 223 -6.93 10.54 21.68
CA ASP A 223 -7.91 9.87 22.55
C ASP A 223 -8.92 9.01 21.77
N ILE A 224 -9.38 9.49 20.62
CA ILE A 224 -10.38 8.80 19.80
C ILE A 224 -9.72 7.61 19.10
N LEU A 225 -8.52 7.80 18.57
CA LEU A 225 -7.75 6.73 17.94
C LEU A 225 -7.39 5.62 18.94
N GLN A 226 -7.06 5.96 20.19
CA GLN A 226 -6.81 4.97 21.24
C GLN A 226 -8.08 4.18 21.61
N LYS A 227 -9.24 4.86 21.68
CA LYS A 227 -10.52 4.21 21.98
C LYS A 227 -11.02 3.32 20.84
N SER A 228 -10.88 3.77 19.60
CA SER A 228 -11.29 3.03 18.40
C SER A 228 -10.27 1.95 17.99
N LYS A 229 -9.07 1.96 18.57
CA LYS A 229 -7.93 1.10 18.22
C LYS A 229 -7.58 1.14 16.72
N LEU A 230 -7.89 2.25 16.05
CA LEU A 230 -7.59 2.44 14.63
C LEU A 230 -6.10 2.66 14.42
N SER A 231 -5.51 1.85 13.54
CA SER A 231 -4.13 2.01 13.08
C SER A 231 -4.06 2.38 11.60
N TYR A 232 -2.85 2.69 11.12
CA TYR A 232 -2.60 2.95 9.69
C TYR A 232 -2.87 1.72 8.81
N LYS A 233 -2.80 0.52 9.40
CA LYS A 233 -3.07 -0.74 8.69
C LYS A 233 -4.55 -0.92 8.37
N ASP A 234 -5.42 -0.43 9.26
CA ASP A 234 -6.86 -0.66 9.21
C ASP A 234 -7.60 0.39 8.37
N ILE A 235 -6.88 1.23 7.62
CA ILE A 235 -7.51 2.22 6.74
C ILE A 235 -8.17 1.52 5.55
N PHE A 236 -7.42 0.64 4.88
CA PHE A 236 -7.84 -0.03 3.67
C PHE A 236 -8.00 -1.54 3.90
N ALA A 237 -9.13 -2.08 3.45
CA ALA A 237 -9.31 -3.50 3.20
C ALA A 237 -8.96 -3.77 1.73
N GLU A 238 -7.93 -4.59 1.50
CA GLU A 238 -7.57 -5.07 0.17
C GLU A 238 -8.38 -6.31 -0.17
N LEU A 239 -8.99 -6.31 -1.35
CA LEU A 239 -9.85 -7.38 -1.84
C LEU A 239 -9.13 -8.16 -2.94
N PRO A 240 -9.20 -9.50 -2.94
CA PRO A 240 -8.62 -10.31 -4.00
C PRO A 240 -9.32 -10.01 -5.34
N VAL A 241 -8.51 -9.79 -6.38
CA VAL A 241 -8.96 -9.50 -7.74
C VAL A 241 -8.75 -10.73 -8.61
N THR A 242 -9.81 -11.23 -9.23
CA THR A 242 -9.76 -12.32 -10.20
C THR A 242 -10.22 -11.82 -11.57
N ILE A 243 -9.44 -12.10 -12.62
CA ILE A 243 -9.84 -11.75 -13.99
C ILE A 243 -10.70 -12.88 -14.54
N HIS A 244 -11.88 -12.54 -15.03
CA HIS A 244 -12.79 -13.48 -15.66
C HIS A 244 -12.92 -13.18 -17.15
N ASN A 245 -13.01 -14.24 -17.95
CA ASN A 245 -13.27 -14.17 -19.39
C ASN A 245 -14.53 -14.97 -19.70
N SER A 246 -15.41 -14.40 -20.52
CA SER A 246 -16.50 -15.18 -21.13
C SER A 246 -15.94 -16.19 -22.14
N HIS A 247 -16.63 -17.31 -22.33
CA HIS A 247 -16.21 -18.34 -23.30
C HIS A 247 -16.05 -17.80 -24.72
N LEU A 248 -16.91 -16.85 -25.13
CA LEU A 248 -16.81 -16.20 -26.44
C LEU A 248 -15.54 -15.36 -26.56
N LEU A 249 -15.18 -14.61 -25.51
CA LEU A 249 -13.94 -13.84 -25.48
C LEU A 249 -12.73 -14.78 -25.54
N THR A 250 -12.76 -15.90 -24.81
CA THR A 250 -11.72 -16.93 -24.89
C THR A 250 -11.60 -17.49 -26.31
N SER A 251 -12.72 -17.82 -26.97
CA SER A 251 -12.70 -18.25 -28.38
C SER A 251 -12.13 -17.18 -29.32
N PHE A 252 -12.47 -15.91 -29.09
CA PHE A 252 -11.90 -14.79 -29.85
C PHE A 252 -10.40 -14.64 -29.62
N LEU A 253 -9.91 -14.79 -28.39
CA LEU A 253 -8.48 -14.78 -28.09
C LEU A 253 -7.73 -15.90 -28.82
N HIS A 254 -8.33 -17.08 -28.97
CA HIS A 254 -7.76 -18.18 -29.76
C HIS A 254 -7.74 -17.92 -31.27
N GLN A 255 -8.50 -16.95 -31.78
CA GLN A 255 -8.44 -16.55 -33.20
C GLN A 255 -7.31 -15.56 -33.49
N ILE A 256 -6.75 -14.90 -32.47
CA ILE A 256 -5.61 -14.01 -32.64
C ILE A 256 -4.41 -14.88 -33.05
N PRO A 257 -3.75 -14.60 -34.18
CA PRO A 257 -2.64 -15.43 -34.65
C PRO A 257 -1.52 -15.40 -33.62
N GLY A 258 -1.35 -16.52 -32.90
CA GLY A 258 -0.17 -16.77 -32.10
C GLY A 258 1.04 -17.04 -33.00
N LEU A 259 2.25 -16.95 -32.44
CA LEU A 259 3.41 -17.51 -33.13
C LEU A 259 3.12 -18.99 -33.41
N PRO A 260 3.39 -19.49 -34.63
CA PRO A 260 3.23 -20.91 -34.90
C PRO A 260 4.08 -21.68 -33.89
N SER A 261 3.46 -22.63 -33.17
CA SER A 261 4.19 -23.60 -32.39
C SER A 261 5.01 -24.45 -33.37
N GLU A 262 6.32 -24.21 -33.47
CA GLU A 262 7.26 -25.10 -34.18
C GLU A 262 7.52 -26.39 -33.39
N GLU A 263 6.49 -26.96 -32.78
CA GLU A 263 6.59 -28.25 -32.09
C GLU A 263 5.64 -29.21 -32.79
N ASP A 264 6.23 -30.25 -33.40
CA ASP A 264 5.52 -31.47 -33.76
C ASP A 264 4.81 -31.98 -32.50
N ILE A 265 3.50 -31.78 -32.42
CA ILE A 265 2.68 -32.26 -31.31
C ILE A 265 2.74 -33.79 -31.35
N GLU A 266 3.62 -34.41 -30.56
CA GLU A 266 3.61 -35.86 -30.38
C GLU A 266 2.26 -36.26 -29.76
N PRO A 267 1.53 -37.23 -30.34
CA PRO A 267 0.25 -37.65 -29.81
C PRO A 267 0.44 -38.21 -28.40
N PRO A 268 -0.44 -37.88 -27.44
CA PRO A 268 -0.32 -38.36 -26.07
C PRO A 268 -0.40 -39.90 -26.06
N VAL A 269 0.65 -40.54 -25.55
CA VAL A 269 0.77 -42.01 -25.50
C VAL A 269 0.01 -42.63 -24.31
N SER A 270 -0.50 -41.81 -23.40
CA SER A 270 -1.21 -42.25 -22.19
C SER A 270 -2.24 -41.21 -21.72
N SER A 271 -3.31 -41.67 -21.07
CA SER A 271 -4.29 -40.81 -20.38
C SER A 271 -3.66 -39.97 -19.27
N ALA A 272 -2.54 -40.42 -18.69
CA ALA A 272 -1.80 -39.67 -17.67
C ALA A 272 -1.07 -38.44 -18.23
N ASP A 273 -0.78 -38.40 -19.53
CA ASP A 273 -0.17 -37.22 -20.17
C ASP A 273 -1.22 -36.15 -20.53
N LEU A 274 -2.51 -36.51 -20.56
CA LEU A 274 -3.63 -35.57 -20.68
C LEU A 274 -3.94 -34.86 -19.35
N GLU A 275 -3.66 -35.50 -18.22
CA GLU A 275 -3.86 -34.92 -16.87
C GLU A 275 -2.69 -34.07 -16.40
N ARG A 276 -1.53 -34.16 -17.06
CA ARG A 276 -0.45 -33.21 -16.85
C ARG A 276 -0.77 -31.95 -17.64
N ASP A 277 -1.11 -30.88 -16.95
CA ASP A 277 -1.20 -29.54 -17.53
C ASP A 277 0.16 -29.21 -18.14
N GLN A 278 0.34 -29.47 -19.44
CA GLN A 278 1.51 -29.00 -20.16
C GLN A 278 1.47 -27.48 -20.08
N VAL A 279 2.55 -26.86 -19.60
CA VAL A 279 2.67 -25.41 -19.51
C VAL A 279 2.57 -24.85 -20.92
N GLN A 280 1.38 -24.43 -21.32
CA GLN A 280 1.18 -23.80 -22.62
C GLN A 280 1.92 -22.47 -22.61
N ALA A 281 2.77 -22.27 -23.63
CA ALA A 281 3.39 -20.98 -23.84
C ALA A 281 2.28 -19.91 -23.94
N PRO A 282 2.41 -18.76 -23.26
CA PRO A 282 1.43 -17.69 -23.36
C PRO A 282 1.28 -17.27 -24.83
N LEU A 283 0.06 -16.87 -25.22
CA LEU A 283 -0.29 -16.40 -26.58
C LEU A 283 0.70 -15.37 -27.13
N HIS A 284 1.33 -14.60 -26.24
CA HIS A 284 2.47 -13.74 -26.54
C HIS A 284 3.56 -13.91 -25.45
N PRO A 285 4.74 -14.47 -25.76
CA PRO A 285 5.84 -14.55 -24.81
C PRO A 285 6.45 -13.15 -24.62
N SER A 286 6.20 -12.53 -23.47
CA SER A 286 6.81 -11.24 -23.11
C SER A 286 8.21 -11.46 -22.54
N ILE A 287 9.23 -11.31 -23.39
CA ILE A 287 10.65 -11.37 -22.98
C ILE A 287 10.98 -10.23 -22.00
N ASP A 288 10.21 -9.14 -22.03
CA ASP A 288 10.33 -7.99 -21.11
C ASP A 288 10.22 -8.39 -19.64
N MET A 289 9.50 -9.48 -19.32
CA MET A 289 9.44 -10.01 -17.94
C MET A 289 10.78 -10.54 -17.44
N LEU A 290 11.73 -10.84 -18.32
CA LEU A 290 13.06 -11.34 -17.99
C LEU A 290 14.11 -10.23 -17.97
N ASP A 291 13.73 -8.96 -18.13
CA ASP A 291 14.69 -7.87 -18.06
C ASP A 291 15.36 -7.79 -16.67
N LEU A 292 16.69 -7.68 -16.68
CA LEU A 292 17.56 -7.59 -15.50
C LEU A 292 18.01 -6.15 -15.23
N ALA A 293 17.70 -5.20 -16.12
CA ALA A 293 18.01 -3.81 -15.88
C ALA A 293 17.38 -3.36 -14.56
N ILE A 294 18.22 -2.99 -13.59
CA ILE A 294 17.78 -2.28 -12.37
C ILE A 294 17.47 -0.85 -12.84
N ASP A 295 16.25 -0.70 -13.36
CA ASP A 295 15.72 0.46 -14.05
C ASP A 295 15.62 1.69 -13.11
N PRO A 296 15.63 2.95 -13.63
CA PRO A 296 15.17 4.16 -12.93
C PRO A 296 13.89 4.04 -12.09
N PHE A 297 13.10 2.97 -12.27
CA PHE A 297 11.96 2.64 -11.41
C PHE A 297 12.34 2.46 -9.93
N LEU A 298 13.40 1.68 -9.63
CA LEU A 298 13.80 1.44 -8.24
C LEU A 298 14.33 2.73 -7.60
N GLU A 299 15.16 3.47 -8.33
CA GLU A 299 15.69 4.76 -7.91
C GLU A 299 14.55 5.72 -7.56
N LYS A 300 13.60 5.92 -8.49
CA LYS A 300 12.43 6.78 -8.25
C LYS A 300 11.54 6.28 -7.11
N THR A 301 11.36 4.96 -6.95
CA THR A 301 10.58 4.41 -5.84
C THR A 301 11.26 4.68 -4.50
N CYS A 302 12.59 4.60 -4.44
CA CYS A 302 13.38 4.96 -3.27
C CYS A 302 13.32 6.47 -2.98
N ASP A 303 13.40 7.32 -4.01
CA ASP A 303 13.26 8.77 -3.85
C ASP A 303 11.88 9.14 -3.28
N LEU A 304 10.81 8.54 -3.82
CA LEU A 304 9.44 8.74 -3.32
C LEU A 304 9.26 8.19 -1.89
N LEU A 305 9.94 7.10 -1.54
CA LEU A 305 9.96 6.58 -0.17
C LEU A 305 10.62 7.58 0.78
N ILE A 306 11.76 8.16 0.38
CA ILE A 306 12.46 9.19 1.18
C ILE A 306 11.56 10.42 1.36
N GLU A 307 10.95 10.92 0.29
CA GLU A 307 10.02 12.05 0.36
C GLU A 307 8.84 11.77 1.32
N SER A 308 8.28 10.56 1.25
CA SER A 308 7.20 10.15 2.16
C SER A 308 7.64 10.05 3.62
N ILE A 309 8.87 9.61 3.88
CA ILE A 309 9.48 9.58 5.23
C ILE A 309 9.69 11.01 5.74
N GLU A 310 10.16 11.94 4.90
CA GLU A 310 10.34 13.35 5.26
C GLU A 310 9.00 14.04 5.58
N SER A 311 7.96 13.76 4.77
CA SER A 311 6.59 14.21 5.04
C SER A 311 6.09 13.69 6.40
N HIS A 312 6.24 12.39 6.67
CA HIS A 312 5.88 11.79 7.96
C HIS A 312 6.69 12.40 9.13
N TYR A 313 7.97 12.73 8.92
CA TYR A 313 8.80 13.39 9.93
C TYR A 313 8.34 14.82 10.21
N THR A 314 7.90 15.55 9.19
CA THR A 314 7.32 16.89 9.32
C THR A 314 6.06 16.86 10.20
N ASP A 315 5.16 15.92 9.97
CA ASP A 315 3.96 15.73 10.81
C ASP A 315 4.31 15.37 12.26
N LEU A 316 5.31 14.52 12.44
CA LEU A 316 5.80 14.13 13.76
C LEU A 316 6.37 15.34 14.51
N ASN A 317 7.11 16.23 13.84
CA ASN A 317 7.61 17.46 14.43
C ASN A 317 6.48 18.41 14.84
N ASN A 318 5.43 18.54 14.01
CA ASN A 318 4.25 19.33 14.33
C ASN A 318 3.56 18.81 15.61
N PHE A 319 3.41 17.49 15.73
CA PHE A 319 2.85 16.88 16.94
C PHE A 319 3.75 17.06 18.18
N GLN A 320 5.07 16.92 18.03
CA GLN A 320 6.00 17.19 19.13
C GLN A 320 5.94 18.65 19.59
N PHE A 321 5.78 19.60 18.67
CA PHE A 321 5.60 21.00 19.01
C PHE A 321 4.33 21.21 19.84
N TYR A 322 3.21 20.62 19.41
CA TYR A 322 1.97 20.59 20.18
C TYR A 322 2.17 20.02 21.58
N GLN A 323 2.83 18.87 21.71
CA GLN A 323 3.09 18.22 23.00
C GLN A 323 3.91 19.12 23.95
N ARG A 324 4.94 19.81 23.43
CA ARG A 324 5.73 20.79 24.22
C ARG A 324 4.90 22.00 24.64
N GLN A 325 3.98 22.46 23.81
CA GLN A 325 3.09 23.57 24.16
C GLN A 325 2.08 23.17 25.23
N LEU A 326 1.47 21.99 25.07
CA LEU A 326 0.54 21.41 26.04
C LEU A 326 1.23 21.18 27.40
N GLY A 327 2.44 20.63 27.43
CA GLY A 327 3.19 20.44 28.68
C GLY A 327 3.51 21.76 29.41
N ARG A 328 3.81 22.84 28.67
CA ARG A 328 4.01 24.18 29.26
C ARG A 328 2.73 24.74 29.86
N GLU A 329 1.60 24.63 29.18
CA GLU A 329 0.32 25.09 29.71
C GLU A 329 -0.15 24.25 30.90
N GLN A 330 0.01 22.93 30.85
CA GLN A 330 -0.27 22.04 31.99
C GLN A 330 0.58 22.38 33.22
N THR A 331 1.85 22.73 33.02
CA THR A 331 2.73 23.15 34.13
C THR A 331 2.22 24.45 34.76
N LYS A 332 1.80 25.43 33.96
CA LYS A 332 1.21 26.69 34.47
C LYS A 332 -0.09 26.44 35.24
N ILE A 333 -0.96 25.58 34.72
CA ILE A 333 -2.21 25.19 35.37
C ILE A 333 -1.91 24.50 36.71
N SER A 334 -0.98 23.54 36.74
CA SER A 334 -0.59 22.82 37.95
C SER A 334 0.01 23.77 39.00
N GLN A 335 0.88 24.70 38.61
CA GLN A 335 1.43 25.73 39.49
C GLN A 335 0.34 26.65 40.05
N TRP A 336 -0.62 27.07 39.21
CA TRP A 336 -1.75 27.88 39.64
C TRP A 336 -2.63 27.12 40.65
N GLN A 337 -2.96 25.85 40.37
CA GLN A 337 -3.75 24.99 41.26
C GLN A 337 -3.03 24.76 42.59
N ALA A 338 -1.73 24.50 42.57
CA ALA A 338 -0.92 24.33 43.78
C ALA A 338 -0.92 25.61 44.64
N LYS A 339 -0.75 26.78 44.02
CA LYS A 339 -0.81 28.08 44.71
C LYS A 339 -2.20 28.32 45.31
N ARG A 340 -3.26 28.00 44.56
CA ARG A 340 -4.65 28.20 45.02
C ARG A 340 -5.01 27.27 46.17
N LYS A 341 -4.57 26.01 46.11
CA LYS A 341 -4.72 25.03 47.19
C LYS A 341 -3.99 25.45 48.47
N ALA A 342 -2.78 26.01 48.35
CA ALA A 342 -2.03 26.54 49.49
C ALA A 342 -2.74 27.75 50.12
N GLU A 343 -3.30 28.65 49.31
CA GLU A 343 -4.09 29.79 49.79
C GLU A 343 -5.39 29.34 50.48
N ASN A 344 -6.10 28.36 49.91
CA ASN A 344 -7.30 27.79 50.51
C ASN A 344 -7.00 27.10 51.86
N ALA A 345 -5.86 26.41 51.98
CA ALA A 345 -5.42 25.83 53.26
C ALA A 345 -5.16 26.90 54.33
N GLN A 346 -4.54 28.04 53.95
CA GLN A 346 -4.34 29.17 54.87
C GLN A 346 -5.66 29.84 55.29
N ARG A 347 -6.60 29.99 54.36
CA ARG A 347 -7.94 30.54 54.65
C ARG A 347 -8.80 29.62 55.53
N ALA A 348 -8.65 28.31 55.39
CA ALA A 348 -9.31 27.33 56.27
C ALA A 348 -8.84 27.47 57.73
N VAL A 349 -7.54 27.68 57.95
CA VAL A 349 -6.99 27.98 59.30
C VAL A 349 -7.53 29.31 59.83
N ALA A 350 -7.71 30.30 58.96
CA ALA A 350 -8.31 31.60 59.29
C ALA A 350 -9.86 31.59 59.37
N LYS A 351 -10.51 30.42 59.24
CA LYS A 351 -11.99 30.23 59.22
C LYS A 351 -12.73 31.07 58.16
N GLN A 352 -12.06 31.40 57.05
CA GLN A 352 -12.68 32.07 55.89
C GLN A 352 -13.13 31.04 54.84
N ALA A 353 -14.13 31.42 54.04
CA ALA A 353 -14.64 30.55 52.97
C ALA A 353 -13.55 30.26 51.90
N PRO A 354 -13.44 29.01 51.41
CA PRO A 354 -12.50 28.66 50.34
C PRO A 354 -12.82 29.41 49.05
N LEU A 355 -11.78 29.76 48.30
CA LEU A 355 -11.95 30.32 46.96
C LEU A 355 -12.27 29.21 45.95
N PRO A 356 -13.03 29.51 44.89
CA PRO A 356 -13.35 28.55 43.83
C PRO A 356 -12.09 28.02 43.14
N GLU A 357 -12.05 26.71 42.90
CA GLU A 357 -10.93 26.03 42.27
C GLU A 357 -11.06 25.94 40.74
N ASP A 358 -12.15 26.44 40.14
CA ASP A 358 -12.46 26.24 38.70
C ASP A 358 -12.06 27.43 37.79
N GLU A 359 -11.59 28.55 38.36
CA GLU A 359 -11.26 29.75 37.57
C GLU A 359 -10.15 29.52 36.52
N TRP A 360 -9.30 28.51 36.70
CA TRP A 360 -8.24 28.18 35.73
C TRP A 360 -8.78 27.77 34.36
N GLN A 361 -9.98 27.19 34.28
CA GLN A 361 -10.58 26.78 33.00
C GLN A 361 -10.92 27.99 32.11
N ARG A 362 -11.21 29.15 32.73
CA ARG A 362 -11.43 30.41 32.01
C ARG A 362 -10.12 31.13 31.69
N LEU A 363 -9.11 30.97 32.56
CA LEU A 363 -7.83 31.67 32.47
C LEU A 363 -6.86 31.02 31.48
N PHE A 364 -6.84 29.69 31.38
CA PHE A 364 -5.92 28.95 30.51
C PHE A 364 -6.67 28.27 29.38
N LYS A 365 -6.32 28.60 28.14
CA LYS A 365 -6.81 27.92 26.94
C LYS A 365 -5.79 26.88 26.51
N LEU A 366 -6.19 25.61 26.52
CA LEU A 366 -5.32 24.53 26.06
C LEU A 366 -5.15 24.62 24.53
N PRO A 367 -3.95 24.35 23.99
CA PRO A 367 -3.74 24.23 22.55
C PRO A 367 -4.63 23.13 21.96
N GLN A 368 -5.13 23.33 20.74
CA GLN A 368 -5.87 22.30 19.99
C GLN A 368 -4.90 21.28 19.41
N GLU A 369 -5.28 20.01 19.48
CA GLU A 369 -4.48 18.92 18.92
C GLU A 369 -4.51 18.97 17.38
N PRO A 370 -3.36 18.87 16.69
CA PRO A 370 -3.35 18.71 15.23
C PRO A 370 -3.97 17.35 14.85
N SER A 371 -4.70 17.32 13.73
CA SER A 371 -5.27 16.08 13.21
C SER A 371 -4.18 15.05 12.94
N ARG A 372 -4.37 13.81 13.40
CA ARG A 372 -3.45 12.70 13.19
C ARG A 372 -3.67 11.95 11.87
N LEU A 373 -4.69 12.35 11.10
CA LEU A 373 -5.08 11.67 9.86
C LEU A 373 -3.96 11.69 8.82
N GLU A 374 -3.36 12.86 8.57
CA GLU A 374 -2.30 13.03 7.57
C GLU A 374 -1.09 12.17 7.88
N GLY A 375 -0.60 12.22 9.13
CA GLY A 375 0.49 11.35 9.58
C GLY A 375 0.18 9.86 9.47
N MET A 376 -1.09 9.46 9.64
CA MET A 376 -1.51 8.07 9.48
C MET A 376 -1.53 7.64 8.01
N LEU A 377 -1.97 8.51 7.10
CA LEU A 377 -1.91 8.28 5.65
C LEU A 377 -0.47 8.21 5.15
N ASN A 378 0.38 9.13 5.60
CA ASN A 378 1.81 9.15 5.27
C ASN A 378 2.50 7.86 5.74
N ALA A 379 2.22 7.40 6.97
CA ALA A 379 2.74 6.12 7.45
C ALA A 379 2.29 4.92 6.59
N LYS A 380 1.04 4.93 6.10
CA LYS A 380 0.53 3.89 5.21
C LYS A 380 1.19 3.96 3.82
N GLN A 381 1.46 5.16 3.31
CA GLN A 381 2.19 5.35 2.05
C GLN A 381 3.64 4.86 2.15
N VAL A 382 4.33 5.08 3.28
CA VAL A 382 5.66 4.50 3.56
C VAL A 382 5.63 2.97 3.56
N GLU A 383 4.65 2.35 4.22
CA GLU A 383 4.46 0.89 4.19
C GLU A 383 4.25 0.40 2.75
N GLN A 384 3.41 1.10 1.99
CA GLN A 384 3.12 0.76 0.61
C GLN A 384 4.40 0.78 -0.24
N TYR A 385 5.20 1.85 -0.19
CA TYR A 385 6.48 1.93 -0.91
C TYR A 385 7.46 0.83 -0.50
N SER A 386 7.57 0.55 0.80
CA SER A 386 8.45 -0.52 1.31
C SER A 386 8.06 -1.89 0.75
N LYS A 387 6.75 -2.21 0.71
CA LYS A 387 6.25 -3.44 0.09
C LYS A 387 6.55 -3.52 -1.41
N GLN A 388 6.58 -2.38 -2.12
CA GLN A 388 6.95 -2.38 -3.55
C GLN A 388 8.42 -2.69 -3.75
N VAL A 389 9.30 -2.08 -2.93
CA VAL A 389 10.76 -2.31 -2.99
C VAL A 389 11.07 -3.77 -2.66
N ASP A 390 10.41 -4.33 -1.65
CA ASP A 390 10.55 -5.75 -1.29
C ASP A 390 10.11 -6.66 -2.46
N GLY A 391 8.92 -6.40 -3.04
CA GLY A 391 8.39 -7.15 -4.16
C GLY A 391 9.26 -7.07 -5.42
N PHE A 392 9.80 -5.89 -5.72
CA PHE A 392 10.71 -5.65 -6.83
C PHE A 392 12.04 -6.40 -6.63
N THR A 393 12.59 -6.34 -5.42
CA THR A 393 13.85 -7.03 -5.07
C THR A 393 13.68 -8.56 -5.15
N ALA A 394 12.55 -9.10 -4.69
CA ALA A 394 12.23 -10.52 -4.80
C ALA A 394 12.13 -10.96 -6.28
N GLY A 395 11.44 -10.17 -7.11
CA GLY A 395 11.32 -10.42 -8.54
C GLY A 395 12.66 -10.42 -9.27
N ILE A 396 13.49 -9.39 -9.06
CA ILE A 396 14.81 -9.30 -9.69
C ILE A 396 15.74 -10.41 -9.20
N SER A 397 15.75 -10.72 -7.90
CA SER A 397 16.60 -11.78 -7.36
C SER A 397 16.31 -13.13 -8.00
N ALA A 398 15.02 -13.43 -8.23
CA ALA A 398 14.60 -14.63 -8.95
C ALA A 398 15.07 -14.62 -10.41
N ARG A 399 14.94 -13.49 -11.13
CA ARG A 399 15.44 -13.35 -12.51
C ARG A 399 16.96 -13.52 -12.59
N MET A 400 17.71 -12.90 -11.69
CA MET A 400 19.17 -13.02 -11.60
C MET A 400 19.61 -14.46 -11.32
N PHE A 401 18.91 -15.16 -10.42
CA PHE A 401 19.16 -16.57 -10.15
C PHE A 401 18.90 -17.44 -11.37
N ALA A 402 17.77 -17.22 -12.05
CA ALA A 402 17.39 -17.95 -13.26
C ALA A 402 18.43 -17.79 -14.39
N VAL A 403 18.96 -16.58 -14.59
CA VAL A 403 20.06 -16.33 -15.55
C VAL A 403 21.36 -17.01 -15.12
N ARG A 404 21.69 -16.97 -13.82
CA ARG A 404 22.93 -17.58 -13.31
C ARG A 404 22.96 -19.10 -13.48
N GLU A 405 21.82 -19.78 -13.27
CA GLU A 405 21.71 -21.24 -13.42
C GLU A 405 21.36 -21.68 -14.85
N ASN A 406 21.46 -20.77 -15.82
CA ASN A 406 21.31 -21.07 -17.25
C ASN A 406 19.93 -21.62 -17.66
N LEU A 407 18.87 -21.33 -16.88
CA LEU A 407 17.48 -21.77 -17.09
C LEU A 407 17.29 -23.30 -17.25
N ALA A 408 18.31 -24.11 -16.94
CA ALA A 408 18.25 -25.56 -17.09
C ALA A 408 17.81 -26.20 -15.76
N PRO A 409 16.75 -27.02 -15.75
CA PRO A 409 16.49 -27.88 -14.59
C PRO A 409 17.63 -28.90 -14.45
N GLN A 410 18.20 -29.04 -13.25
CA GLN A 410 19.15 -30.12 -12.93
C GLN A 410 18.45 -31.45 -12.66
#